data_AF-A0A3E0P7T0-F1
#
_entry.id   AF-A0A3E0P7T0-F1
#
_cell.length_a   1.000
_cell.length_b   1.000
_cell.length_c   1.000
_cell.angle_alpha   90.00
_cell.angle_beta   90.00
_cell.angle_gamma   90.00
#
_symmetry.space_group_name_H-M   'P 1'
#
loop_
_entity.id
_entity.type
_entity.pdbx_description
1 polymer ?
#
loop_
_entity_poly.entity_id
_entity_poly.type
_entity_poly.pdbx_seq_one_letter_code
_entity_poly.pdbx_strand_id
1 'polypeptide(L)'
;MKIRHAWNSFAPITERVAKTVALVAFALVALLRAANVSAEPLAEISGQSGSGVIADVTYGWSFSTGDLPIHVTELGIYDRFEDGLADSHEVGLWRVSDSALLTSTIVPASTAAPLIDGVRYAATTPVTLDPNADYVLGAYYPTSSDTMWTEATVTMNLDATFGTAKGSLAGNGFVLPTFGLNPTFAEGFFGPNLIGTAVPEPSTLALGGLGAIGLAGAWIRTRRTAHFRRSSKG
;
A
#
# COMPACT_ATOMS: atom_id res chain seq x y z
N MET A 1 33.77 6.82 -72.50
CA MET A 1 32.61 7.56 -71.96
C MET A 1 31.65 6.60 -71.27
N LYS A 2 31.73 6.51 -69.93
CA LYS A 2 30.62 6.09 -69.04
C LYS A 2 31.05 6.34 -67.59
N ILE A 3 30.79 7.56 -67.15
CA ILE A 3 30.80 7.95 -65.74
C ILE A 3 29.43 7.51 -65.20
N ARG A 4 29.39 6.66 -64.18
CA ARG A 4 28.17 6.43 -63.38
C ARG A 4 28.49 6.59 -61.91
N HIS A 5 28.11 7.79 -61.44
CA HIS A 5 27.73 8.19 -60.09
C HIS A 5 27.79 7.12 -58.99
N ALA A 6 28.80 7.24 -58.13
CA ALA A 6 28.76 6.79 -56.75
C ALA A 6 28.18 7.92 -55.89
N TRP A 7 26.86 7.98 -55.80
CA TRP A 7 26.15 8.75 -54.77
C TRP A 7 25.18 7.75 -54.15
N ASN A 8 25.51 7.25 -52.95
CA ASN A 8 24.59 6.67 -51.95
C ASN A 8 25.38 5.85 -50.92
N SER A 9 25.99 6.48 -49.91
CA SER A 9 26.38 5.74 -48.69
C SER A 9 26.38 6.56 -47.39
N PHE A 10 25.76 7.74 -47.36
CA PHE A 10 25.72 8.59 -46.16
C PHE A 10 24.47 8.40 -45.29
N ALA A 11 23.93 7.19 -45.21
CA ALA A 11 22.89 6.85 -44.24
C ALA A 11 23.23 5.57 -43.46
N PRO A 12 24.06 5.64 -42.41
CA PRO A 12 23.87 4.67 -41.33
C PRO A 12 24.12 5.18 -39.90
N ILE A 13 24.52 6.43 -39.69
CA ILE A 13 24.94 6.93 -38.35
C ILE A 13 23.78 7.61 -37.62
N THR A 14 23.01 8.46 -38.30
CA THR A 14 21.93 9.26 -37.70
C THR A 14 20.78 8.39 -37.17
N GLU A 15 20.43 7.32 -37.89
CA GLU A 15 19.37 6.39 -37.49
C GLU A 15 19.76 5.52 -36.28
N ARG A 16 21.05 5.21 -36.13
CA ARG A 16 21.57 4.41 -35.01
C ARG A 16 21.64 5.23 -33.73
N VAL A 17 22.09 6.48 -33.80
CA VAL A 17 22.09 7.40 -32.67
C VAL A 17 20.67 7.72 -32.22
N ALA A 18 19.73 7.93 -33.15
CA ALA A 18 18.33 8.18 -32.84
C ALA A 18 17.66 7.02 -32.06
N LYS A 19 17.92 5.76 -32.45
CA LYS A 19 17.37 4.58 -31.77
C LYS A 19 17.94 4.38 -30.37
N THR A 20 19.22 4.64 -30.16
CA THR A 20 19.86 4.56 -28.82
C THR A 20 19.36 5.68 -27.91
N VAL A 21 19.22 6.91 -28.42
CA VAL A 21 18.66 8.05 -27.66
C VAL A 21 17.19 7.78 -27.27
N ALA A 22 16.39 7.20 -28.16
CA ALA A 22 15.00 6.82 -27.86
C ALA A 22 14.88 5.74 -26.77
N LEU A 23 15.76 4.73 -26.78
CA LEU A 23 15.81 3.68 -25.75
C LEU A 23 16.24 4.21 -24.38
N VAL A 24 17.21 5.13 -24.35
CA VAL A 24 17.66 5.79 -23.11
C VAL A 24 16.58 6.73 -22.56
N ALA A 25 15.87 7.46 -23.44
CA ALA A 25 14.75 8.32 -23.05
C ALA A 25 13.56 7.52 -22.49
N PHE A 26 13.24 6.35 -23.07
CA PHE A 26 12.18 5.47 -22.55
C PHE A 26 12.53 4.89 -21.17
N ALA A 27 13.79 4.51 -20.96
CA ALA A 27 14.28 4.07 -19.65
C ALA A 27 14.26 5.20 -18.60
N LEU A 28 14.60 6.44 -18.98
CA LEU A 28 14.51 7.59 -18.07
C LEU A 28 13.06 7.96 -17.72
N VAL A 29 12.13 7.86 -18.67
CA VAL A 29 10.70 8.10 -18.42
C VAL A 29 10.08 7.00 -17.55
N ALA A 30 10.54 5.75 -17.66
CA ALA A 30 10.15 4.66 -16.77
C ALA A 30 10.71 4.83 -15.34
N LEU A 31 11.91 5.41 -15.18
CA LEU A 31 12.51 5.74 -13.89
C LEU A 31 11.82 6.92 -13.18
N LEU A 32 11.16 7.81 -13.92
CA LEU A 32 10.43 8.98 -13.39
C LEU A 32 9.02 8.65 -12.86
N ARG A 33 8.57 7.39 -12.97
CA ARG A 33 7.32 6.91 -12.35
C ARG A 33 7.59 6.31 -10.97
N ALA A 34 8.46 6.93 -10.17
CA ALA A 34 8.40 6.70 -8.73
C ALA A 34 7.02 7.20 -8.28
N ALA A 35 6.15 6.29 -7.87
CA ALA A 35 4.91 6.71 -7.23
C ALA A 35 5.27 7.55 -6.01
N ASN A 36 4.50 8.61 -5.76
CA ASN A 36 4.61 9.33 -4.51
C ASN A 36 4.29 8.33 -3.39
N VAL A 37 5.29 7.90 -2.64
CA VAL A 37 5.12 7.11 -1.42
C VAL A 37 4.89 8.13 -0.30
N SER A 38 3.62 8.33 0.04
CA SER A 38 3.14 9.21 1.11
C SER A 38 2.53 8.34 2.20
N ALA A 39 2.75 8.71 3.46
CA ALA A 39 2.12 8.06 4.60
C ALA A 39 0.74 8.69 4.79
N GLU A 40 -0.31 7.89 4.64
CA GLU A 40 -1.71 8.36 4.63
C GLU A 40 -2.60 7.40 5.44
N PRO A 41 -3.76 7.87 5.93
CA PRO A 41 -4.75 7.00 6.55
C PRO A 41 -5.24 5.94 5.55
N LEU A 42 -5.48 4.71 6.04
CA LEU A 42 -6.04 3.62 5.23
C LEU A 42 -7.42 3.94 4.68
N ALA A 43 -8.23 4.64 5.46
CA ALA A 43 -9.54 5.09 5.04
C ALA A 43 -9.83 6.49 5.56
N GLU A 44 -10.40 7.33 4.72
CA GLU A 44 -11.09 8.55 5.14
C GLU A 44 -12.54 8.19 5.45
N ILE A 45 -12.95 8.43 6.69
CA ILE A 45 -14.25 8.02 7.20
C ILE A 45 -15.02 9.26 7.65
N SER A 46 -16.25 9.39 7.17
CA SER A 46 -17.17 10.44 7.59
C SER A 46 -18.56 9.86 7.76
N GLY A 47 -19.33 10.35 8.71
CA GLY A 47 -20.65 9.79 8.96
C GLY A 47 -21.23 10.24 10.28
N GLN A 48 -22.31 9.60 10.69
CA GLN A 48 -22.82 9.82 12.04
C GLN A 48 -21.99 9.03 13.06
N SER A 49 -21.71 9.66 14.20
CA SER A 49 -21.20 8.95 15.36
C SER A 49 -22.34 8.14 15.97
N GLY A 50 -22.18 6.82 16.07
CA GLY A 50 -23.16 5.94 16.69
C GLY A 50 -23.21 6.09 18.20
N SER A 51 -24.40 5.90 18.76
CA SER A 51 -24.59 5.64 20.19
C SER A 51 -24.93 4.17 20.36
N GLY A 52 -24.20 3.44 21.21
CA GLY A 52 -24.40 2.00 21.41
C GLY A 52 -23.13 1.13 21.50
N VAL A 53 -21.96 1.73 21.72
CA VAL A 53 -20.75 0.97 22.06
C VAL A 53 -21.00 0.21 23.36
N ILE A 54 -20.86 -1.11 23.31
CA ILE A 54 -20.88 -1.94 24.52
C ILE A 54 -19.45 -2.04 25.02
N ALA A 55 -19.27 -1.85 26.33
CA ALA A 55 -17.98 -2.01 26.99
C ALA A 55 -17.46 -3.44 26.90
N ASP A 56 -16.15 -3.58 27.06
CA ASP A 56 -15.41 -4.85 27.07
C ASP A 56 -15.55 -5.65 25.77
N VAL A 57 -15.43 -4.94 24.64
CA VAL A 57 -15.55 -5.48 23.28
C VAL A 57 -14.42 -4.95 22.39
N THR A 58 -13.89 -5.80 21.52
CA THR A 58 -13.07 -5.36 20.37
C THR A 58 -13.97 -5.13 19.16
N TYR A 59 -14.04 -3.89 18.68
CA TYR A 59 -14.78 -3.50 17.49
C TYR A 59 -13.84 -3.18 16.35
N GLY A 60 -14.29 -3.42 15.11
CA GLY A 60 -13.50 -3.07 13.94
C GLY A 60 -14.14 -3.49 12.64
N TRP A 61 -13.29 -3.74 11.66
CA TRP A 61 -13.69 -4.05 10.30
C TRP A 61 -12.57 -4.79 9.57
N SER A 62 -12.94 -5.53 8.52
CA SER A 62 -11.99 -6.19 7.64
C SER A 62 -11.79 -5.42 6.36
N PHE A 63 -10.64 -5.62 5.72
CA PHE A 63 -10.28 -5.08 4.41
C PHE A 63 -9.37 -6.05 3.67
N SER A 64 -9.28 -5.88 2.36
CA SER A 64 -8.30 -6.57 1.52
C SER A 64 -7.29 -5.58 0.95
N THR A 65 -6.03 -6.00 0.83
CA THR A 65 -5.01 -5.28 0.06
C THR A 65 -5.13 -5.64 -1.42
N GLY A 66 -4.81 -4.68 -2.29
CA GLY A 66 -4.74 -4.85 -3.74
C GLY A 66 -3.38 -5.38 -4.19
N ASP A 67 -2.89 -4.90 -5.31
CA ASP A 67 -1.63 -5.35 -5.91
C ASP A 67 -0.39 -4.79 -5.21
N LEU A 68 -0.56 -3.74 -4.41
CA LEU A 68 0.54 -3.11 -3.68
C LEU A 68 0.66 -3.61 -2.23
N PRO A 69 1.88 -3.89 -1.74
CA PRO A 69 2.08 -4.09 -0.32
C PRO A 69 1.89 -2.76 0.42
N ILE A 70 1.32 -2.85 1.63
CA ILE A 70 1.11 -1.69 2.50
C ILE A 70 2.08 -1.77 3.68
N HIS A 71 2.92 -0.77 3.86
CA HIS A 71 3.78 -0.65 5.03
C HIS A 71 3.10 0.18 6.12
N VAL A 72 2.67 -0.47 7.20
CA VAL A 72 1.92 0.13 8.31
C VAL A 72 2.89 0.58 9.40
N THR A 73 2.68 1.79 9.93
CA THR A 73 3.56 2.41 10.93
C THR A 73 2.82 2.92 12.16
N GLU A 74 1.54 3.26 12.03
CA GLU A 74 0.72 3.74 13.14
C GLU A 74 -0.67 3.11 13.09
N LEU A 75 -1.26 2.91 14.26
CA LEU A 75 -2.67 2.54 14.41
C LEU A 75 -3.37 3.65 15.19
N GLY A 76 -4.65 3.84 14.93
CA GLY A 76 -5.40 4.92 15.53
C GLY A 76 -6.83 4.56 15.89
N ILE A 77 -7.47 5.46 16.62
CA ILE A 77 -8.83 5.35 17.12
C ILE A 77 -9.57 6.69 16.94
N TYR A 78 -10.84 6.62 16.54
CA TYR A 78 -11.67 7.80 16.36
C TYR A 78 -11.84 8.58 17.67
N ASP A 79 -11.62 9.90 17.59
CA ASP A 79 -11.81 10.86 18.67
C ASP A 79 -12.98 11.80 18.29
N ARG A 80 -14.17 11.45 18.77
CA ARG A 80 -15.38 12.22 18.49
C ARG A 80 -15.28 13.60 19.13
N PHE A 81 -15.53 14.64 18.35
CA PHE A 81 -15.38 16.05 18.74
C PHE A 81 -13.93 16.52 18.91
N GLU A 82 -12.95 15.64 18.66
CA GLU A 82 -11.54 15.98 18.62
C GLU A 82 -11.00 16.55 19.96
N ASP A 83 -11.71 16.31 21.07
CA ASP A 83 -11.39 16.82 22.41
C ASP A 83 -10.62 15.82 23.28
N GLY A 84 -10.37 14.62 22.75
CA GLY A 84 -9.54 13.59 23.36
C GLY A 84 -10.36 12.39 23.82
N LEU A 85 -9.67 11.26 23.93
CA LEU A 85 -10.30 9.99 24.28
C LEU A 85 -10.59 9.91 25.78
N ALA A 86 -11.71 9.32 26.16
CA ALA A 86 -12.01 9.05 27.56
C ALA A 86 -11.15 7.91 28.11
N ASP A 87 -10.93 6.87 27.30
CA ASP A 87 -10.14 5.70 27.63
C ASP A 87 -8.88 5.56 26.75
N SER A 88 -7.92 4.76 27.24
CA SER A 88 -6.87 4.23 26.37
C SER A 88 -7.39 3.02 25.62
N HIS A 89 -7.10 2.93 24.32
CA HIS A 89 -7.55 1.84 23.46
C HIS A 89 -6.37 1.02 22.96
N GLU A 90 -6.43 -0.31 23.14
CA GLU A 90 -5.52 -1.21 22.44
C GLU A 90 -6.05 -1.47 21.03
N VAL A 91 -5.25 -1.14 20.03
CA VAL A 91 -5.59 -1.27 18.61
C VAL A 91 -4.66 -2.31 17.99
N GLY A 92 -5.23 -3.25 17.22
CA GLY A 92 -4.53 -4.37 16.62
C GLY A 92 -4.87 -4.57 15.15
N LEU A 93 -3.92 -5.17 14.44
CA LEU A 93 -4.04 -5.58 13.06
C LEU A 93 -3.75 -7.07 12.93
N TRP A 94 -4.70 -7.83 12.41
CA TRP A 94 -4.60 -9.27 12.24
C TRP A 94 -4.64 -9.67 10.77
N ARG A 95 -3.91 -10.73 10.43
CA ARG A 95 -4.06 -11.44 9.16
C ARG A 95 -5.19 -12.46 9.26
N VAL A 96 -6.09 -12.47 8.28
CA VAL A 96 -7.27 -13.36 8.30
C VAL A 96 -6.90 -14.83 8.07
N SER A 97 -5.92 -15.11 7.22
CA SER A 97 -5.60 -16.49 6.79
C SER A 97 -5.16 -17.42 7.92
N ASP A 98 -4.48 -16.89 8.93
CA ASP A 98 -3.91 -17.62 10.07
C ASP A 98 -4.33 -17.04 11.43
N SER A 99 -5.17 -16.00 11.43
CA SER A 99 -5.58 -15.26 12.63
C SER A 99 -4.41 -14.64 13.42
N ALA A 100 -3.25 -14.45 12.79
CA ALA A 100 -2.07 -13.91 13.46
C ALA A 100 -2.23 -12.42 13.75
N LEU A 101 -1.96 -12.00 14.99
CA LEU A 101 -1.77 -10.59 15.33
C LEU A 101 -0.43 -10.14 14.75
N LEU A 102 -0.47 -9.23 13.78
CA LEU A 102 0.70 -8.74 13.08
C LEU A 102 1.38 -7.61 13.83
N THR A 103 0.59 -6.70 14.40
CA THR A 103 1.07 -5.56 15.17
C THR A 103 -0.06 -4.99 16.03
N SER A 104 0.27 -4.39 17.16
CA SER A 104 -0.66 -3.65 18.02
C SER A 104 0.03 -2.50 18.74
N THR A 105 -0.76 -1.53 19.17
CA THR A 105 -0.31 -0.40 19.99
C THR A 105 -1.42 0.08 20.91
N ILE A 106 -1.07 0.86 21.92
CA ILE A 106 -2.02 1.53 22.81
C ILE A 106 -2.11 2.99 22.39
N VAL A 107 -3.30 3.41 21.95
CA VAL A 107 -3.60 4.83 21.79
C VAL A 107 -3.99 5.39 23.16
N PRO A 108 -3.23 6.35 23.73
CA PRO A 108 -3.48 6.86 25.07
C PRO A 108 -4.77 7.68 25.14
N ALA A 109 -5.40 7.68 26.32
CA ALA A 109 -6.49 8.58 26.64
C ALA A 109 -6.09 10.06 26.51
N SER A 110 -7.09 10.94 26.53
CA SER A 110 -6.95 12.39 26.39
C SER A 110 -6.37 12.77 25.02
N THR A 111 -5.61 13.86 24.97
CA THR A 111 -5.17 14.52 23.72
C THR A 111 -3.69 14.27 23.40
N ALA A 112 -3.04 13.34 24.10
CA ALA A 112 -1.60 13.10 23.97
C ALA A 112 -1.21 12.54 22.59
N ALA A 113 -2.06 11.72 21.98
CA ALA A 113 -1.86 11.20 20.64
C ALA A 113 -2.12 12.27 19.57
N PRO A 114 -1.28 12.35 18.50
CA PRO A 114 -1.55 13.20 17.34
C PRO A 114 -2.92 12.92 16.73
N LEU A 115 -3.64 13.98 16.37
CA LEU A 115 -4.93 13.92 15.69
C LEU A 115 -4.75 14.19 14.20
N ILE A 116 -5.26 13.27 13.37
CA ILE A 116 -5.30 13.39 11.91
C ILE A 116 -6.70 12.96 11.46
N ASP A 117 -7.42 13.87 10.81
CA ASP A 117 -8.76 13.63 10.26
C ASP A 117 -9.74 12.95 11.25
N GLY A 118 -9.79 13.48 12.48
CA GLY A 118 -10.65 12.96 13.55
C GLY A 118 -10.15 11.70 14.25
N VAL A 119 -8.99 11.15 13.87
CA VAL A 119 -8.44 9.92 14.46
C VAL A 119 -7.16 10.23 15.22
N ARG A 120 -7.02 9.68 16.42
CA ARG A 120 -5.81 9.75 17.25
C ARG A 120 -4.90 8.57 16.95
N TYR A 121 -3.65 8.83 16.61
CA TYR A 121 -2.69 7.78 16.22
C TYR A 121 -1.58 7.58 17.23
N ALA A 122 -1.11 6.33 17.32
CA ALA A 122 0.09 5.97 18.05
C ALA A 122 0.98 5.07 17.18
N ALA A 123 2.29 5.23 17.31
CA ALA A 123 3.25 4.40 16.62
C ALA A 123 3.10 2.93 17.03
N THR A 124 3.28 2.03 16.06
CA THR A 124 3.32 0.59 16.29
C THR A 124 4.65 0.01 15.82
N THR A 125 4.93 -1.26 16.12
CA THR A 125 6.04 -1.96 15.47
C THR A 125 5.71 -2.08 13.98
N PRO A 126 6.50 -1.49 13.06
CA PRO A 126 6.12 -1.45 11.65
C PRO A 126 5.98 -2.84 11.04
N VAL A 127 4.95 -3.01 10.21
CA VAL A 127 4.68 -4.29 9.52
C VAL A 127 4.32 -4.03 8.06
N THR A 128 4.71 -4.95 7.19
CA THR A 128 4.32 -4.91 5.78
C THR A 128 3.21 -5.92 5.54
N LEU A 129 2.10 -5.46 4.98
CA LEU A 129 0.98 -6.27 4.55
C LEU A 129 1.28 -6.81 3.16
N ASP A 130 1.10 -8.12 3.01
CA ASP A 130 1.18 -8.80 1.74
C ASP A 130 0.08 -8.28 0.79
N PRO A 131 0.38 -8.13 -0.52
CA PRO A 131 -0.63 -7.84 -1.53
C PRO A 131 -1.69 -8.94 -1.61
N ASN A 132 -2.88 -8.60 -2.10
CA ASN A 132 -3.97 -9.53 -2.39
C ASN A 132 -4.33 -10.43 -1.19
N ALA A 133 -4.33 -9.86 0.02
CA ALA A 133 -4.57 -10.57 1.27
C ALA A 133 -5.59 -9.85 2.16
N ASP A 134 -6.26 -10.63 3.01
CA ASP A 134 -7.33 -10.15 3.89
C ASP A 134 -6.80 -9.89 5.32
N TYR A 135 -7.23 -8.77 5.88
CA TYR A 135 -6.85 -8.30 7.21
C TYR A 135 -8.07 -7.85 8.02
N VAL A 136 -7.91 -7.84 9.34
CA VAL A 136 -8.87 -7.25 10.28
C VAL A 136 -8.15 -6.21 11.10
N LEU A 137 -8.74 -5.02 11.16
CA LEU A 137 -8.32 -3.94 12.04
C LEU A 137 -9.36 -3.83 13.16
N GLY A 138 -8.91 -3.78 14.42
CA GLY A 138 -9.79 -3.79 15.59
C GLY A 138 -9.23 -2.99 16.75
N ALA A 139 -10.11 -2.36 17.52
CA ALA A 139 -9.78 -1.65 18.75
C ALA A 139 -10.62 -2.17 19.92
N TYR A 140 -9.97 -2.34 21.06
CA TYR A 140 -10.64 -2.70 22.31
C TYR A 140 -11.22 -1.48 23.00
N TYR A 141 -12.49 -1.58 23.39
CA TYR A 141 -13.24 -0.58 24.13
C TYR A 141 -13.46 -1.09 25.56
N PRO A 142 -12.66 -0.65 26.54
CA PRO A 142 -12.80 -1.11 27.92
C PRO A 142 -14.08 -0.58 28.57
N THR A 143 -14.53 0.61 28.18
CA THR A 143 -15.83 1.17 28.57
C THR A 143 -16.63 1.60 27.33
N SER A 144 -17.81 2.17 27.53
CA SER A 144 -18.66 2.75 26.48
C SER A 144 -18.53 4.28 26.38
N SER A 145 -17.47 4.87 26.95
CA SER A 145 -17.29 6.31 27.02
C SER A 145 -16.86 6.93 25.69
N ASP A 146 -16.09 6.20 24.89
CA ASP A 146 -15.71 6.59 23.54
C ASP A 146 -16.63 5.96 22.49
N THR A 147 -16.79 6.66 21.37
CA THR A 147 -17.71 6.28 20.29
C THR A 147 -16.97 5.88 19.02
N MET A 148 -17.70 5.33 18.08
CA MET A 148 -17.23 4.99 16.73
C MET A 148 -18.20 5.55 15.70
N TRP A 149 -17.74 5.72 14.45
CA TRP A 149 -18.69 5.97 13.38
C TRP A 149 -19.49 4.70 13.10
N THR A 150 -20.81 4.88 13.01
CA THR A 150 -21.77 3.87 12.56
C THR A 150 -22.66 4.58 11.57
N GLU A 151 -22.94 3.98 10.42
CA GLU A 151 -23.54 4.71 9.27
C GLU A 151 -22.55 5.73 8.68
N ALA A 152 -21.45 5.20 8.13
CA ALA A 152 -20.33 5.98 7.62
C ALA A 152 -20.12 5.79 6.11
N THR A 153 -19.79 6.89 5.45
CA THR A 153 -19.17 6.90 4.13
C THR A 153 -17.67 6.67 4.29
N VAL A 154 -17.16 5.66 3.58
CA VAL A 154 -15.76 5.23 3.63
C VAL A 154 -15.12 5.43 2.27
N THR A 155 -14.04 6.19 2.23
CA THR A 155 -13.17 6.29 1.06
C THR A 155 -11.87 5.56 1.38
N MET A 156 -11.62 4.45 0.68
CA MET A 156 -10.42 3.64 0.89
C MET A 156 -9.22 4.24 0.16
N ASN A 157 -8.07 4.19 0.83
CA ASN A 157 -6.76 4.58 0.32
C ASN A 157 -5.81 3.36 0.28
N LEU A 158 -4.53 3.61 0.00
CA LEU A 158 -3.43 2.62 0.07
C LEU A 158 -3.62 1.34 -0.76
N ASP A 159 -4.38 1.41 -1.87
CA ASP A 159 -4.75 0.23 -2.67
C ASP A 159 -5.45 -0.84 -1.82
N ALA A 160 -6.38 -0.43 -0.97
CA ALA A 160 -7.18 -1.33 -0.15
C ALA A 160 -8.66 -1.26 -0.53
N THR A 161 -9.39 -2.34 -0.24
CA THR A 161 -10.84 -2.42 -0.41
C THR A 161 -11.51 -2.79 0.90
N PHE A 162 -12.57 -2.08 1.25
CA PHE A 162 -13.37 -2.37 2.43
C PHE A 162 -14.01 -3.76 2.35
N GLY A 163 -14.00 -4.48 3.47
CA GLY A 163 -14.65 -5.77 3.65
C GLY A 163 -15.97 -5.66 4.40
N THR A 164 -15.97 -5.93 5.71
CA THR A 164 -17.18 -5.92 6.52
C THR A 164 -16.91 -5.56 7.99
N ALA A 165 -17.95 -5.15 8.71
CA ALA A 165 -17.92 -4.93 10.14
C ALA A 165 -17.49 -6.18 10.93
N LYS A 166 -16.70 -5.99 11.99
CA LYS A 166 -16.22 -7.05 12.90
C LYS A 166 -16.45 -6.66 14.36
N GLY A 167 -16.79 -7.64 15.19
CA GLY A 167 -16.83 -7.49 16.65
C GLY A 167 -16.37 -8.73 17.40
N SER A 168 -16.07 -8.54 18.69
CA SER A 168 -15.93 -9.60 19.70
C SER A 168 -17.14 -9.65 20.64
N LEU A 169 -17.28 -10.72 21.42
CA LEU A 169 -18.35 -10.86 22.39
C LEU A 169 -17.92 -10.01 23.58
N ALA A 170 -18.90 -9.39 24.24
CA ALA A 170 -18.63 -8.67 25.47
C ALA A 170 -18.03 -9.63 26.50
N GLY A 171 -16.98 -9.20 27.20
CA GLY A 171 -16.24 -10.05 28.15
C GLY A 171 -14.95 -10.65 27.62
N ASN A 172 -14.66 -10.52 26.32
CA ASN A 172 -13.51 -11.18 25.71
C ASN A 172 -12.22 -10.34 25.74
N GLY A 173 -12.27 -9.07 26.14
CA GLY A 173 -11.09 -8.20 26.11
C GLY A 173 -10.60 -7.88 24.70
N PHE A 174 -9.29 -7.62 24.58
CA PHE A 174 -8.59 -7.43 23.31
C PHE A 174 -8.31 -8.78 22.63
N VAL A 175 -9.10 -9.07 21.59
CA VAL A 175 -9.01 -10.31 20.80
C VAL A 175 -9.33 -10.01 19.34
N LEU A 176 -8.92 -10.90 18.43
CA LEU A 176 -9.37 -10.85 17.03
C LEU A 176 -10.92 -10.83 16.97
N PRO A 177 -11.55 -9.76 16.43
CA PRO A 177 -12.98 -9.75 16.27
C PRO A 177 -13.39 -10.62 15.06
N THR A 178 -14.12 -11.72 15.33
CA THR A 178 -14.37 -12.77 14.33
C THR A 178 -15.77 -12.76 13.72
N PHE A 179 -16.77 -12.20 14.40
CA PHE A 179 -18.15 -12.24 13.90
C PHE A 179 -18.49 -11.00 13.09
N GLY A 180 -19.22 -11.23 12.00
CA GLY A 180 -19.93 -10.17 11.31
C GLY A 180 -21.10 -9.68 12.16
N LEU A 181 -21.29 -8.38 12.21
CA LEU A 181 -22.40 -7.75 12.93
C LEU A 181 -23.56 -7.49 11.96
N ASN A 182 -24.76 -7.27 12.51
CA ASN A 182 -26.04 -7.19 11.79
C ASN A 182 -25.94 -6.34 10.49
N PRO A 183 -26.52 -6.74 9.34
CA PRO A 183 -26.49 -5.99 8.08
C PRO A 183 -27.01 -4.54 8.15
N THR A 184 -27.72 -4.13 9.20
CA THR A 184 -28.02 -2.70 9.44
C THR A 184 -26.76 -1.87 9.71
N PHE A 185 -25.68 -2.49 10.19
CA PHE A 185 -24.34 -1.89 10.36
C PHE A 185 -23.36 -2.39 9.29
N ALA A 186 -23.86 -2.81 8.11
CA ALA A 186 -23.04 -3.35 7.02
C ALA A 186 -21.90 -2.42 6.61
N GLU A 187 -22.04 -1.13 6.92
CA GLU A 187 -21.05 -0.11 6.64
C GLU A 187 -19.77 -0.32 7.47
N GLY A 188 -19.81 -0.81 8.72
CA GLY A 188 -18.61 -1.02 9.56
C GLY A 188 -18.74 -0.42 10.97
N PHE A 189 -17.96 -0.93 11.93
CA PHE A 189 -17.70 -0.25 13.20
C PHE A 189 -16.37 0.48 13.09
N PHE A 190 -16.45 1.73 12.66
CA PHE A 190 -15.28 2.55 12.38
C PHE A 190 -14.86 3.28 13.64
N GLY A 191 -14.18 2.56 14.50
CA GLY A 191 -13.33 3.11 15.52
C GLY A 191 -11.88 3.15 15.05
N PRO A 192 -11.30 1.97 14.73
CA PRO A 192 -9.89 1.91 14.42
C PRO A 192 -9.57 2.31 12.98
N ASN A 193 -8.40 2.92 12.80
CA ASN A 193 -7.78 3.22 11.51
C ASN A 193 -6.27 2.94 11.57
N LEU A 194 -5.56 3.07 10.46
CA LEU A 194 -4.10 2.95 10.42
C LEU A 194 -3.47 3.97 9.48
N ILE A 195 -2.20 4.28 9.70
CA ILE A 195 -1.37 5.03 8.76
C ILE A 195 -0.33 4.10 8.16
N GLY A 196 -0.25 4.16 6.83
CA GLY A 196 0.75 3.40 6.10
C GLY A 196 1.08 4.04 4.76
N THR A 197 1.97 3.37 4.05
CA THR A 197 2.36 3.73 2.69
C THR A 197 2.12 2.53 1.78
N ALA A 198 1.38 2.71 0.69
CA ALA A 198 1.38 1.73 -0.40
C ALA A 198 2.73 1.85 -1.11
N VAL A 199 3.45 0.72 -1.24
CA VAL A 199 4.80 0.71 -1.82
C VAL A 199 4.77 0.04 -3.19
N PRO A 200 4.74 0.81 -4.29
CA PRO A 200 4.93 0.24 -5.63
C PRO A 200 6.25 -0.48 -5.73
N GLU A 201 6.25 -1.66 -6.34
CA GLU A 201 7.47 -2.46 -6.49
C GLU A 201 8.59 -1.59 -7.06
N PRO A 202 9.63 -1.30 -6.26
CA PRO A 202 10.52 -0.20 -6.56
C PRO A 202 11.52 -0.65 -7.60
N SER A 203 11.40 -0.22 -8.85
CA SER A 203 12.50 -0.16 -9.83
C SER A 203 13.23 -1.48 -10.16
N THR A 204 12.89 -2.63 -9.56
CA THR A 204 13.50 -3.94 -9.82
C THR A 204 13.15 -4.42 -11.23
N LEU A 205 11.96 -4.10 -11.71
CA LEU A 205 11.57 -4.30 -13.11
C LEU A 205 12.38 -3.38 -14.04
N ALA A 206 12.66 -2.14 -13.63
CA ALA A 206 13.51 -1.23 -14.40
C ALA A 206 14.97 -1.72 -14.43
N LEU A 207 15.54 -2.16 -13.30
CA LEU A 207 16.87 -2.75 -13.18
C LEU A 207 16.98 -4.10 -13.91
N GLY A 208 15.97 -4.96 -13.80
CA GLY A 208 15.87 -6.23 -14.52
C GLY A 208 15.77 -6.00 -16.03
N GLY A 209 14.97 -5.02 -16.45
CA GLY A 209 14.87 -4.58 -17.85
C GLY A 209 16.20 -4.03 -18.38
N LEU A 210 16.87 -3.17 -17.62
CA LEU A 210 18.20 -2.63 -17.97
C LEU A 210 19.26 -3.74 -18.02
N GLY A 211 19.22 -4.70 -17.09
CA GLY A 211 20.10 -5.87 -17.08
C GLY A 211 19.91 -6.77 -18.30
N ALA A 212 18.66 -7.05 -18.67
CA ALA A 212 18.33 -7.83 -19.87
C ALA A 212 18.78 -7.13 -21.17
N ILE A 213 18.61 -5.80 -21.25
CA ILE A 213 19.09 -5.00 -22.38
C ILE A 213 20.63 -5.02 -22.46
N GLY A 214 21.32 -4.90 -21.31
CA GLY A 214 22.78 -4.98 -21.23
C GLY A 214 23.32 -6.33 -21.72
N LEU A 215 22.70 -7.43 -21.29
CA LEU A 215 23.05 -8.79 -21.71
C LEU A 215 22.78 -9.02 -23.20
N ALA A 216 21.66 -8.56 -23.73
CA ALA A 216 21.34 -8.63 -25.16
C ALA A 216 22.35 -7.84 -26.01
N GLY A 217 22.74 -6.64 -25.56
CA GLY A 217 23.77 -5.84 -26.22
C GLY A 217 25.14 -6.52 -26.26
N ALA A 218 25.57 -7.13 -25.16
CA ALA A 218 26.81 -7.90 -25.08
C ALA A 218 26.79 -9.11 -26.01
N TRP A 219 25.68 -9.84 -26.07
CA TRP A 219 25.51 -11.01 -26.93
C TRP A 219 25.51 -10.69 -28.43
N ILE A 220 24.88 -9.58 -28.83
CA ILE A 220 24.91 -9.11 -30.23
C ILE A 220 26.36 -8.74 -30.63
N ARG A 221 27.14 -8.16 -29.71
CA ARG A 221 28.53 -7.77 -29.95
C ARG A 221 29.43 -8.98 -30.18
N THR A 222 29.30 -10.05 -29.38
CA THR A 222 30.13 -11.26 -29.51
C THR A 222 29.85 -12.04 -30.80
N ARG A 223 28.59 -12.08 -31.27
CA ARG A 223 28.23 -12.71 -32.56
C ARG A 223 28.80 -12.00 -33.78
N ARG A 224 28.91 -10.67 -33.75
CA ARG A 224 29.50 -9.87 -34.84
C ARG A 224 31.01 -10.07 -34.99
N THR A 225 31.72 -10.19 -33.88
CA THR A 225 33.17 -10.49 -33.89
C THR A 225 33.47 -11.88 -34.45
N ALA A 226 32.59 -12.86 -34.25
CA ALA A 226 32.74 -14.20 -34.83
C ALA A 226 32.57 -14.21 -36.36
N HIS A 227 31.69 -13.38 -36.90
CA HIS A 227 31.40 -13.34 -38.34
C HIS A 227 32.53 -12.66 -39.15
N PHE A 228 33.18 -11.63 -38.61
CA PHE A 228 34.33 -10.97 -39.25
C PHE A 228 35.57 -11.87 -39.33
N ARG A 229 35.79 -12.71 -38.31
CA ARG A 229 36.95 -13.63 -38.28
C ARG A 229 36.88 -14.77 -39.29
N ARG A 230 35.68 -15.03 -39.84
CA ARG A 230 35.43 -16.08 -40.84
C ARG A 230 35.58 -15.57 -42.28
N SER A 231 35.48 -14.26 -42.52
CA SER A 231 35.61 -13.66 -43.86
C SER A 231 37.04 -13.21 -44.20
N SER A 232 37.98 -13.20 -43.24
CA SER A 232 39.39 -12.85 -43.48
C SER A 232 40.28 -14.08 -43.76
N LYS A 233 39.68 -15.25 -43.98
CA LYS A 233 40.37 -16.52 -44.28
C LYS A 233 39.98 -17.09 -45.67
N GLY A 234 39.30 -16.29 -46.49
CA GLY A 234 38.97 -16.62 -47.88
C GLY A 234 39.72 -15.71 -48.83
#